data_AF-A0A9D4T258-F1
#
_entry.id   AF-A0A9D4T258-F1
#
_cell.length_a   1.000
_cell.length_b   1.000
_cell.length_c   1.000
_cell.angle_alpha   90.00
_cell.angle_beta   90.00
_cell.angle_gamma   90.00
#
_symmetry.space_group_name_H-M   'P 1'
#
loop_
_entity.id
_entity.type
_entity.pdbx_description
1 polymer ?
#
loop_
_entity_poly.entity_id
_entity_poly.type
_entity_poly.pdbx_seq_one_letter_code
_entity_poly.pdbx_strand_id
1 'polypeptide(L)'
;MSAAAALNMYYAKLDNDALIYSVEARPALWHWRHKDHKNRFKKRMLWAEVAAAVLPGVTDAEAMVQKRWKSLRDKFRRLVTAQIAQKNGIKTEDQAADGNADDVTWPYYEQLLFLKNSMEGISAP
;
A
#
# COMPACT_ATOMS: atom_id res chain seq x y z
N MET A 1 8.45 7.90 -28.24
CA MET A 1 7.77 8.23 -26.97
C MET A 1 8.82 8.55 -25.93
N SER A 2 8.59 9.52 -25.04
CA SER A 2 9.52 9.84 -23.94
C SER A 2 9.40 8.82 -22.81
N ALA A 3 10.48 8.59 -22.06
CA ALA A 3 10.49 7.74 -20.86
C ALA A 3 9.41 8.15 -19.84
N ALA A 4 9.15 9.46 -19.69
CA ALA A 4 8.10 9.97 -18.80
C ALA A 4 6.68 9.57 -19.26
N ALA A 5 6.44 9.58 -20.57
CA ALA A 5 5.14 9.18 -21.13
C ALA A 5 4.90 7.67 -20.95
N ALA A 6 5.95 6.84 -21.10
CA ALA A 6 5.87 5.42 -20.83
C ALA A 6 5.57 5.15 -19.35
N LEU A 7 6.26 5.84 -18.42
CA LEU A 7 6.02 5.70 -16.98
C LEU A 7 4.58 6.06 -16.59
N ASN A 8 4.04 7.17 -17.11
CA ASN A 8 2.66 7.57 -16.85
C ASN A 8 1.65 6.56 -17.41
N MET A 9 1.90 6.02 -18.60
CA MET A 9 1.05 4.97 -19.18
C MET A 9 1.07 3.69 -18.33
N TYR A 10 2.25 3.26 -17.85
CA TYR A 10 2.35 2.06 -17.01
C TYR A 10 1.72 2.27 -15.63
N TYR A 11 1.82 3.47 -15.06
CA TYR A 11 1.11 3.82 -13.83
C TYR A 11 -0.41 3.74 -13.99
N ALA A 12 -0.95 4.15 -15.13
CA ALA A 12 -2.38 4.06 -15.42
C ALA A 12 -2.85 2.61 -15.60
N LYS A 13 -1.96 1.69 -16.02
CA LYS A 13 -2.24 0.26 -16.17
C LYS A 13 -2.09 -0.54 -14.88
N LEU A 14 -1.53 0.05 -13.83
CA LEU A 14 -1.32 -0.65 -12.57
C LEU A 14 -2.65 -0.80 -11.82
N ASP A 15 -3.16 -2.02 -11.81
CA ASP A 15 -4.37 -2.39 -11.08
C ASP A 15 -4.08 -2.49 -9.57
N ASN A 16 -4.76 -1.65 -8.79
CA ASN A 16 -4.61 -1.61 -7.34
C ASN A 16 -5.16 -2.87 -6.67
N ASP A 17 -6.26 -3.45 -7.17
CA ASP A 17 -6.87 -4.64 -6.58
C ASP A 17 -5.90 -5.82 -6.74
N ALA A 18 -5.38 -6.01 -7.95
CA ALA A 18 -4.35 -7.02 -8.23
C ALA A 18 -3.08 -6.82 -7.38
N LEU A 19 -2.66 -5.56 -7.17
CA LEU A 19 -1.53 -5.23 -6.30
C LEU A 19 -1.79 -5.61 -4.85
N ILE A 20 -2.94 -5.23 -4.29
CA ILE A 20 -3.27 -5.51 -2.90
C ILE A 20 -3.33 -7.02 -2.67
N TYR A 21 -4.06 -7.74 -3.53
CA TYR A 21 -4.16 -9.20 -3.47
C TYR A 21 -2.78 -9.88 -3.56
N SER A 22 -1.93 -9.43 -4.50
CA SER A 22 -0.59 -9.99 -4.68
C SER A 22 0.32 -9.75 -3.46
N VAL A 23 0.19 -8.61 -2.80
CA VAL A 23 0.96 -8.30 -1.58
C VAL A 23 0.41 -9.04 -0.38
N GLU A 24 -0.92 -9.10 -0.20
CA GLU A 24 -1.58 -9.82 0.87
C GLU A 24 -1.14 -11.28 0.91
N ALA A 25 -1.13 -11.95 -0.26
CA ALA A 25 -0.69 -13.33 -0.43
C ALA A 25 0.79 -13.58 -0.08
N ARG A 26 1.59 -12.53 0.18
CA ARG A 26 3.02 -12.60 0.49
C ARG A 26 3.33 -11.94 1.85
N PRO A 27 3.03 -12.62 2.98
CA PRO A 27 3.19 -12.05 4.33
C PRO A 27 4.58 -11.47 4.63
N ALA A 28 5.65 -12.02 4.06
CA ALA A 28 7.00 -11.44 4.23
C ALA A 28 7.10 -9.96 3.81
N LEU A 29 6.23 -9.47 2.93
CA LEU A 29 6.21 -8.09 2.47
C LEU A 29 5.58 -7.12 3.48
N TRP A 30 4.60 -7.56 4.27
CA TRP A 30 3.79 -6.67 5.10
C TRP A 30 3.72 -7.07 6.58
N HIS A 31 3.88 -8.34 6.90
CA HIS A 31 3.73 -8.87 8.24
C HIS A 31 5.06 -8.84 9.00
N TRP A 32 5.17 -7.97 10.00
CA TRP A 32 6.43 -7.71 10.70
C TRP A 32 6.95 -8.90 11.53
N ARG A 33 6.06 -9.79 12.01
CA ARG A 33 6.43 -11.02 12.73
C ARG A 33 6.81 -12.16 11.79
N HIS A 34 6.62 -12.02 10.47
CA HIS A 34 7.04 -13.04 9.52
C HIS A 34 8.56 -13.20 9.54
N LYS A 35 9.04 -14.45 9.63
CA LYS A 35 10.48 -14.76 9.71
C LYS A 35 11.31 -14.10 8.61
N ASP A 36 10.76 -14.03 7.40
CA ASP A 36 11.44 -13.45 6.24
C ASP A 36 11.21 -11.94 6.07
N HIS A 37 10.50 -11.27 6.97
CA HIS A 37 10.23 -9.83 6.86
C HIS A 37 11.52 -8.99 6.92
N LYS A 38 12.51 -9.45 7.69
CA LYS A 38 13.84 -8.85 7.77
C LYS A 38 14.78 -9.31 6.64
N ASN A 39 14.41 -10.36 5.90
CA ASN A 39 15.22 -10.90 4.81
C ASN A 39 15.09 -10.04 3.54
N ARG A 40 16.07 -9.16 3.32
CA ARG A 40 16.10 -8.24 2.17
C ARG A 40 16.13 -8.99 0.83
N PHE A 41 16.87 -10.09 0.74
CA PHE A 41 16.95 -10.89 -0.48
C PHE A 41 15.60 -11.50 -0.82
N LYS A 42 14.93 -12.12 0.17
CA LYS A 42 13.60 -12.70 -0.03
C LYS A 42 12.57 -11.64 -0.43
N LYS A 43 12.57 -10.47 0.21
CA LYS A 43 11.67 -9.37 -0.17
C LYS A 43 11.91 -8.88 -1.59
N ARG A 44 13.17 -8.78 -2.04
CA ARG A 44 13.49 -8.42 -3.42
C ARG A 44 12.88 -9.41 -4.42
N MET A 45 13.04 -10.71 -4.17
CA MET A 45 12.42 -11.74 -5.03
C MET A 45 10.90 -11.65 -5.04
N LEU A 46 10.28 -11.48 -3.87
CA LEU A 46 8.83 -11.35 -3.75
C LEU A 46 8.29 -10.10 -4.46
N TRP A 47 9.01 -8.97 -4.42
CA TRP A 47 8.62 -7.78 -5.17
C TRP A 47 8.75 -7.96 -6.68
N ALA A 48 9.75 -8.70 -7.15
CA ALA A 48 9.86 -9.08 -8.56
C ALA A 48 8.68 -9.95 -9.00
N GLU A 49 8.27 -10.91 -8.17
CA GLU A 49 7.07 -11.73 -8.43
C GLU A 49 5.78 -10.89 -8.45
N VAL A 50 5.61 -9.97 -7.51
CA VAL A 50 4.44 -9.06 -7.50
C VAL A 50 4.44 -8.20 -8.75
N ALA A 51 5.58 -7.62 -9.14
CA ALA A 51 5.69 -6.78 -10.31
C ALA A 51 5.35 -7.54 -11.60
N ALA A 52 5.86 -8.77 -11.75
CA ALA A 52 5.53 -9.63 -12.88
C ALA A 52 4.05 -10.00 -12.94
N ALA A 53 3.38 -10.14 -11.79
CA ALA A 53 1.95 -10.46 -11.71
C ALA A 53 1.06 -9.27 -12.08
N VAL A 54 1.37 -8.06 -11.60
CA VAL A 54 0.52 -6.87 -11.78
C VAL A 54 0.81 -6.08 -13.05
N LEU A 55 2.01 -6.22 -13.61
CA LEU A 55 2.46 -5.52 -14.81
C LEU A 55 3.26 -6.48 -15.72
N PRO A 56 2.60 -7.51 -16.28
CA PRO A 56 3.26 -8.47 -17.15
C PRO A 56 3.87 -7.77 -18.38
N GLY A 57 5.11 -8.14 -18.70
CA GLY A 57 5.86 -7.58 -19.84
C GLY A 57 6.53 -6.23 -19.58
N VAL A 58 6.44 -5.68 -18.35
CA VAL A 58 7.14 -4.45 -17.96
C VAL A 58 8.42 -4.81 -17.20
N THR A 59 9.57 -4.58 -17.81
CA THR A 59 10.88 -4.77 -17.17
C THR A 59 11.10 -3.75 -16.05
N ASP A 60 11.78 -4.17 -14.97
CA ASP A 60 12.15 -3.33 -13.82
C ASP A 60 10.98 -2.57 -13.15
N ALA A 61 9.78 -3.17 -13.18
CA ALA A 61 8.57 -2.57 -12.64
C ALA A 61 8.51 -2.57 -11.09
N GLU A 62 9.47 -3.18 -10.37
CA GLU A 62 9.38 -3.32 -8.91
C GLU A 62 9.36 -1.98 -8.19
N ALA A 63 10.12 -0.99 -8.67
CA ALA A 63 10.19 0.33 -8.04
C ALA A 63 8.84 1.07 -8.15
N MET A 64 8.19 0.97 -9.31
CA MET A 64 6.87 1.56 -9.55
C MET A 64 5.80 0.92 -8.69
N VAL A 65 5.78 -0.41 -8.64
CA VAL A 65 4.85 -1.20 -7.84
C VAL A 65 5.02 -0.92 -6.34
N GLN A 66 6.26 -0.88 -5.85
CA GLN A 66 6.56 -0.52 -4.46
C GLN A 66 6.13 0.90 -4.12
N LYS A 67 6.36 1.86 -5.02
CA LYS A 67 5.91 3.25 -4.84
C LYS A 67 4.39 3.33 -4.75
N ARG A 68 3.66 2.61 -5.61
CA ARG A 68 2.20 2.57 -5.57
C ARG A 68 1.68 1.90 -4.30
N TRP A 69 2.26 0.76 -3.91
CA TRP A 69 1.96 0.09 -2.64
C TRP A 69 2.15 1.01 -1.43
N LYS A 70 3.26 1.77 -1.41
CA LYS A 70 3.52 2.76 -0.37
C LYS A 70 2.40 3.80 -0.29
N SER A 71 1.95 4.36 -1.41
CA SER A 71 0.84 5.32 -1.44
C SER A 71 -0.46 4.74 -0.90
N LEU A 72 -0.81 3.50 -1.27
CA LEU A 72 -1.99 2.80 -0.74
C LEU A 72 -1.89 2.65 0.78
N ARG A 73 -0.77 2.13 1.28
CA ARG A 73 -0.54 1.94 2.72
C ARG A 73 -0.56 3.25 3.51
N ASP A 74 0.02 4.31 2.97
CA ASP A 74 0.05 5.63 3.61
C ASP A 74 -1.37 6.21 3.72
N LYS A 75 -2.21 6.08 2.68
CA LYS A 75 -3.63 6.46 2.72
C LYS A 75 -4.42 5.63 3.74
N PHE A 76 -4.25 4.30 3.74
CA PHE A 76 -4.88 3.42 4.73
C PHE A 76 -4.53 3.82 6.17
N ARG A 77 -3.24 4.10 6.45
CA ARG A 77 -2.79 4.54 7.77
C ARG A 77 -3.49 5.82 8.22
N ARG A 78 -3.64 6.81 7.32
CA ARG A 78 -4.36 8.06 7.63
C ARG A 78 -5.82 7.79 8.00
N LEU A 79 -6.51 6.93 7.24
CA LEU A 79 -7.90 6.56 7.51
C LEU A 79 -8.06 5.84 8.86
N VAL A 80 -7.20 4.87 9.18
CA VAL A 80 -7.22 4.17 10.46
C VAL A 80 -6.93 5.12 11.63
N THR A 81 -5.92 5.98 11.51
CA THR A 81 -5.59 6.96 12.56
C THR A 81 -6.75 7.93 12.78
N ALA A 82 -7.36 8.46 11.71
CA ALA A 82 -8.51 9.35 11.82
C ALA A 82 -9.71 8.68 12.50
N GLN A 83 -10.00 7.42 12.16
CA GLN A 83 -11.06 6.64 12.79
C GLN A 83 -10.83 6.42 14.29
N ILE A 84 -9.58 6.14 14.69
CA ILE A 84 -9.21 6.00 16.11
C ILE A 84 -9.34 7.34 16.84
N ALA A 85 -8.87 8.45 16.24
CA ALA A 85 -8.97 9.79 16.83
C ALA A 85 -10.43 10.21 17.05
N GLN A 86 -11.30 9.99 16.04
CA GLN A 86 -12.74 10.25 16.14
C GLN A 86 -13.39 9.43 17.27
N LYS A 87 -13.07 8.13 17.38
CA LYS A 87 -13.59 7.27 18.45
C LYS A 87 -13.15 7.73 19.85
N ASN A 88 -11.96 8.32 19.95
CA ASN A 88 -11.39 8.82 21.21
C ASN A 88 -11.76 10.30 21.50
N GLY A 89 -12.60 10.94 20.67
CA GLY A 89 -13.01 12.33 20.85
C GLY A 89 -11.89 13.36 20.59
N ILE A 90 -10.78 12.95 19.97
CA ILE A 90 -9.64 13.82 19.64
C ILE A 90 -9.91 14.46 18.27
N LYS A 91 -10.13 15.78 18.25
CA LYS A 91 -10.21 16.54 17.00
C LYS A 91 -8.80 16.74 16.45
N THR A 92 -8.39 15.95 15.46
CA THR A 92 -7.14 16.20 14.73
C THR A 92 -7.35 17.32 13.71
N GLU A 93 -6.51 18.36 13.81
CA GLU A 93 -6.56 19.61 13.03
C GLU A 93 -6.03 19.46 11.59
N ASP A 94 -5.44 18.32 11.23
CA ASP A 94 -4.92 18.00 9.88
C ASP A 94 -6.03 17.62 8.88
N GLN A 95 -7.18 18.30 8.93
CA GLN A 95 -8.26 18.18 7.97
C GLN A 95 -8.10 19.21 6.85
N ALA A 96 -7.06 19.09 6.04
CA ALA A 96 -7.02 19.61 4.66
C ALA A 96 -5.67 19.30 4.01
N ALA A 97 -5.64 18.34 3.06
CA ALA A 97 -4.81 18.37 1.85
C ALA A 97 -4.92 17.05 1.05
N ASP A 98 -6.14 16.63 0.75
CA ASP A 98 -6.44 16.06 -0.57
C ASP A 98 -7.96 16.13 -0.72
N GLY A 99 -8.43 16.99 -1.62
CA GLY A 99 -9.85 17.27 -1.76
C GLY A 99 -10.63 16.03 -2.16
N ASN A 100 -11.37 15.46 -1.23
CA ASN A 100 -12.82 15.34 -1.34
C ASN A 100 -13.37 14.84 -0.01
N ALA A 101 -14.25 15.63 0.62
CA ALA A 101 -15.04 15.16 1.76
C ALA A 101 -16.10 14.11 1.34
N ASP A 102 -16.05 13.62 0.09
CA ASP A 102 -16.97 12.66 -0.53
C ASP A 102 -16.31 11.34 -1.03
N ASP A 103 -15.16 10.92 -0.48
CA ASP A 103 -14.57 9.57 -0.70
C ASP A 103 -15.28 8.50 0.16
N VAL A 104 -16.61 8.40 0.01
CA VAL A 104 -17.53 7.70 0.94
C VAL A 104 -17.27 6.19 1.10
N THR A 105 -16.41 5.59 0.29
CA THR A 105 -15.80 4.28 0.63
C THR A 105 -14.57 4.11 -0.24
N TRP A 106 -13.40 4.52 0.25
CA TRP A 106 -12.15 4.20 -0.44
C TRP A 106 -12.11 2.67 -0.65
N PRO A 107 -12.21 2.17 -1.90
CA PRO A 107 -12.62 0.78 -2.18
C PRO A 107 -11.62 -0.25 -1.70
N TYR A 108 -10.38 0.19 -1.46
CA TYR A 108 -9.28 -0.64 -0.99
C TYR A 108 -9.20 -0.74 0.53
N TYR A 109 -10.04 0.01 1.27
CA TYR A 109 -10.00 0.03 2.73
C TYR A 109 -10.18 -1.37 3.32
N GLU A 110 -11.24 -2.08 2.90
CA GLU A 110 -11.55 -3.42 3.39
C GLU A 110 -10.45 -4.42 3.02
N GLN A 111 -9.95 -4.36 1.79
CA GLN A 111 -8.87 -5.22 1.33
C GLN A 111 -7.56 -4.99 2.07
N LEU A 112 -7.36 -3.82 2.69
CA LEU A 112 -6.14 -3.49 3.45
C LEU A 112 -6.30 -3.77 4.95
N LEU A 113 -7.44 -4.28 5.41
CA LEU A 113 -7.67 -4.59 6.83
C LEU A 113 -6.67 -5.61 7.39
N PHE A 114 -6.09 -6.50 6.57
CA PHE A 114 -5.02 -7.41 7.00
C PHE A 114 -3.79 -6.67 7.56
N LEU A 115 -3.58 -5.42 7.17
CA LEU A 115 -2.49 -4.59 7.70
C LEU A 115 -2.75 -4.10 9.11
N LYS A 116 -4.02 -4.00 9.56
CA LYS A 116 -4.39 -3.44 10.86
C LYS A 116 -3.63 -4.11 12.01
N ASN A 117 -3.66 -5.44 12.05
CA ASN A 117 -2.98 -6.25 13.07
C ASN A 117 -1.44 -6.19 12.97
N SER A 118 -0.91 -5.83 11.79
CA SER A 118 0.52 -5.60 11.60
C SER A 118 0.97 -4.18 11.96
N MET A 119 0.04 -3.24 12.16
CA MET A 119 0.33 -1.85 12.57
C MET A 119 0.26 -1.65 14.09
N GLU A 120 -0.39 -2.54 14.83
CA GLU A 120 -0.50 -2.50 16.30
C GLU A 120 0.86 -2.59 17.02
N GLY A 121 1.92 -3.03 16.33
CA GLY A 121 3.29 -3.03 16.87
C GLY A 121 4.02 -1.68 16.85
N ILE A 122 3.39 -0.60 16.36
CA ILE A 122 3.96 0.77 16.34
C ILE A 122 3.32 1.66 17.44
N SER A 123 2.35 1.14 18.18
CA SER A 123 1.71 1.84 19.30
C SER A 123 1.66 0.95 20.55
N ALA A 124 2.81 0.76 21.17
CA ALA A 124 2.97 0.44 22.59
C ALA A 124 4.37 0.93 23.00
N PRO A 125 4.50 1.50 24.21
CA PRO A 125 5.29 2.70 24.52
C PRO A 125 6.81 2.59 24.32
#